data_AF-A0A6S7DIK6-F1
#
_entry.id   AF-A0A6S7DIK6-F1
#
_cell.length_a   1.000
_cell.length_b   1.000
_cell.length_c   1.000
_cell.angle_alpha   90.00
_cell.angle_beta   90.00
_cell.angle_gamma   90.00
#
_symmetry.space_group_name_H-M   'P 1'
#
loop_
_entity.id
_entity.type
_entity.pdbx_description
1 polymer ?
#
loop_
_entity_poly.entity_id
_entity_poly.type
_entity_poly.pdbx_seq_one_letter_code
_entity_poly.pdbx_strand_id
1 'polypeptide(L)'
;MFVKKGLAATSVEDIAEAAGYTRGAFYSNFGGKPELLIELLRRDHDRARANLQEIMEEGGTPKEMNERAIEYYSQFFLEHECFPLWLEATLLACRDTGFQERINAFQHEKLGQVSAYIRIFSERVGRPLPLPSQADALAVALVSLCDGVQFLRMCNPQMVSGKVIQTVLAGFLSCVLWRQPEEKLCDEHRGGVPV
;
A
#
# COMPACT_ATOMS: atom_id res chain seq x y z
N MET A 1 17.55 -3.65 -12.94
CA MET A 1 18.32 -2.58 -13.60
C MET A 1 17.88 -1.19 -13.16
N PHE A 2 16.59 -0.85 -13.27
CA PHE A 2 16.07 0.44 -12.79
C PHE A 2 16.44 0.75 -11.33
N VAL A 3 16.32 -0.21 -10.41
CA VAL A 3 16.77 -0.03 -9.02
C VAL A 3 18.27 0.31 -8.89
N LYS A 4 19.12 -0.24 -9.78
CA LYS A 4 20.59 -0.10 -9.71
C LYS A 4 21.12 1.13 -10.46
N LYS A 5 20.55 1.45 -11.62
CA LYS A 5 21.04 2.51 -12.54
C LYS A 5 20.07 3.69 -12.64
N GLY A 6 18.85 3.58 -12.14
CA GLY A 6 17.76 4.51 -12.38
C GLY A 6 17.07 4.30 -13.74
N LEU A 7 15.89 4.89 -13.89
CA LEU A 7 15.07 4.80 -15.11
C LEU A 7 15.75 5.52 -16.27
N ALA A 8 16.30 6.71 -16.03
CA ALA A 8 16.87 7.57 -17.07
C ALA A 8 18.11 6.93 -17.73
N ALA A 9 19.04 6.41 -16.92
CA ALA A 9 20.31 5.86 -17.39
C ALA A 9 20.23 4.41 -17.90
N THR A 10 19.10 3.74 -17.74
CA THR A 10 18.88 2.40 -18.32
C THR A 10 18.38 2.53 -19.75
N SER A 11 19.07 2.00 -20.75
CA SER A 11 18.61 2.00 -22.16
C SER A 11 17.65 0.84 -22.45
N VAL A 12 16.91 0.89 -23.57
CA VAL A 12 16.07 -0.25 -23.99
C VAL A 12 16.94 -1.42 -24.45
N GLU A 13 18.07 -1.10 -25.08
CA GLU A 13 19.08 -2.05 -25.52
C GLU A 13 19.66 -2.81 -24.32
N ASP A 14 20.05 -2.11 -23.26
CA ASP A 14 20.56 -2.75 -22.03
C ASP A 14 19.51 -3.70 -21.43
N ILE A 15 18.22 -3.32 -21.45
CA ILE A 15 17.13 -4.15 -20.91
C ILE A 15 16.95 -5.40 -21.77
N ALA A 16 16.87 -5.23 -23.09
CA ALA A 16 16.65 -6.32 -24.02
C ALA A 16 17.82 -7.31 -23.98
N GLU A 17 19.06 -6.82 -24.01
CA GLU A 17 20.27 -7.63 -23.91
C GLU A 17 20.32 -8.40 -22.58
N ALA A 18 20.09 -7.72 -21.45
CA ALA A 18 20.09 -8.36 -20.13
C ALA A 18 18.99 -9.43 -19.98
N ALA A 19 17.88 -9.28 -20.71
CA ALA A 19 16.76 -10.22 -20.71
C ALA A 19 16.88 -11.32 -21.78
N GLY A 20 17.92 -11.29 -22.63
CA GLY A 20 18.10 -12.25 -23.73
C GLY A 20 17.13 -12.06 -24.90
N TYR A 21 16.58 -10.86 -25.06
CA TYR A 21 15.63 -10.51 -26.12
C TYR A 21 16.19 -9.47 -27.09
N THR A 22 15.55 -9.33 -28.24
CA THR A 22 15.89 -8.27 -29.19
C THR A 22 15.22 -6.96 -28.81
N ARG A 23 15.78 -5.84 -29.28
CA ARG A 23 15.12 -4.53 -29.19
C ARG A 23 13.71 -4.53 -29.82
N GLY A 24 13.54 -5.23 -30.94
CA GLY A 24 12.22 -5.38 -31.57
C GLY A 24 11.20 -6.07 -30.68
N ALA A 25 11.61 -7.14 -29.98
CA ALA A 25 10.77 -7.85 -29.02
C ALA A 25 10.39 -6.99 -27.80
N PHE A 26 11.23 -6.03 -27.40
CA PHE A 26 10.85 -5.06 -26.38
C PHE A 26 9.69 -4.18 -26.88
N TYR A 27 9.84 -3.56 -28.05
CA TYR A 27 8.85 -2.61 -28.58
C TYR A 27 7.56 -3.28 -29.06
N SER A 28 7.55 -4.59 -29.29
CA SER A 28 6.31 -5.34 -29.52
C SER A 28 5.49 -5.56 -28.25
N ASN A 29 6.09 -5.44 -27.06
CA ASN A 29 5.42 -5.66 -25.78
C ASN A 29 5.19 -4.38 -24.99
N PHE A 30 6.06 -3.36 -25.15
CA PHE A 30 5.99 -2.11 -24.41
C PHE A 30 6.25 -0.92 -25.32
N GLY A 31 5.45 0.14 -25.19
CA GLY A 31 5.65 1.44 -25.83
C GLY A 31 6.84 2.24 -25.27
N GLY A 32 7.53 1.73 -24.26
CA GLY A 32 8.77 2.33 -23.74
C GLY A 32 9.07 1.96 -22.29
N LYS A 33 10.17 2.51 -21.76
CA LYS A 33 10.55 2.35 -20.34
C LYS A 33 9.47 2.80 -19.35
N PRO A 34 8.72 3.90 -19.58
CA PRO A 34 7.64 4.29 -18.67
C PRO A 34 6.52 3.25 -18.59
N GLU A 35 6.15 2.64 -19.70
CA GLU A 35 5.12 1.58 -19.70
C GLU A 35 5.64 0.33 -18.99
N LEU A 36 6.87 -0.09 -19.29
CA LEU A 36 7.51 -1.18 -18.54
C LEU A 36 7.57 -0.87 -17.03
N LEU A 37 7.82 0.38 -16.64
CA LEU A 37 7.83 0.77 -15.23
C LEU A 37 6.45 0.53 -14.58
N ILE A 38 5.35 0.90 -15.25
CA ILE A 38 4.00 0.61 -14.74
C ILE A 38 3.78 -0.90 -14.59
N GLU A 39 4.19 -1.71 -15.56
CA GLU A 39 4.06 -3.18 -15.47
C GLU A 39 4.88 -3.78 -14.32
N LEU A 40 6.07 -3.23 -14.05
CA LEU A 40 6.88 -3.64 -12.89
C LEU A 40 6.17 -3.30 -11.58
N LEU A 41 5.58 -2.10 -11.47
CA LEU A 41 4.80 -1.70 -10.30
C LEU A 41 3.51 -2.52 -10.15
N ARG A 42 2.86 -2.88 -11.27
CA ARG A 42 1.68 -3.77 -11.26
C ARG A 42 2.05 -5.15 -10.75
N ARG A 43 3.12 -5.75 -11.26
CA ARG A 43 3.61 -7.06 -10.77
C ARG A 43 3.90 -7.03 -9.27
N ASP A 44 4.50 -5.95 -8.81
CA ASP A 44 4.81 -5.75 -7.39
C ASP A 44 3.54 -5.67 -6.53
N HIS A 45 2.57 -4.88 -7.00
CA HIS A 45 1.26 -4.75 -6.37
C HIS A 45 0.44 -6.05 -6.40
N ASP A 46 0.48 -6.81 -7.48
CA ASP A 46 -0.22 -8.09 -7.61
C ASP A 46 0.32 -9.15 -6.64
N ARG A 47 1.64 -9.17 -6.41
CA ARG A 47 2.24 -10.01 -5.38
C ARG A 47 1.71 -9.62 -4.00
N ALA A 48 1.64 -8.31 -3.71
CA ALA A 48 1.11 -7.84 -2.44
C ALA A 48 -0.37 -8.18 -2.26
N ARG A 49 -1.15 -8.05 -3.32
CA ARG A 49 -2.57 -8.40 -3.37
C ARG A 49 -2.79 -9.89 -3.11
N ALA A 50 -2.00 -10.77 -3.71
CA ALA A 50 -2.11 -12.22 -3.54
C ALA A 50 -1.90 -12.63 -2.07
N ASN A 51 -0.89 -12.06 -1.40
CA ASN A 51 -0.64 -12.34 0.02
C ASN A 51 -1.78 -11.86 0.93
N LEU A 52 -2.31 -10.65 0.68
CA LEU A 52 -3.48 -10.15 1.42
C LEU A 52 -4.71 -11.05 1.19
N GLN A 53 -4.88 -11.54 -0.04
CA GLN A 53 -5.95 -12.47 -0.37
C GLN A 53 -5.82 -13.77 0.43
N GLU A 54 -4.63 -14.34 0.51
CA GLU A 54 -4.34 -15.55 1.28
C GLU A 54 -4.67 -15.39 2.77
N ILE A 55 -4.29 -14.26 3.39
CA ILE A 55 -4.65 -13.95 4.78
C ILE A 55 -6.17 -13.95 4.98
N MET A 56 -6.90 -13.39 4.01
CA MET A 56 -8.36 -13.35 4.04
C MET A 56 -9.00 -14.72 3.76
N GLU A 57 -8.42 -15.55 2.90
CA GLU A 57 -8.94 -16.88 2.59
C GLU A 57 -8.74 -17.85 3.75
N GLU A 58 -7.56 -17.82 4.40
CA GLU A 58 -7.27 -18.64 5.58
C GLU A 58 -8.20 -18.31 6.77
N GLY A 59 -8.69 -17.08 6.86
CA GLY A 59 -9.72 -16.71 7.85
C GLY A 59 -9.20 -16.78 9.29
N GLY A 60 -10.04 -17.06 10.29
CA GLY A 60 -9.65 -17.09 11.71
C GLY A 60 -10.17 -15.90 12.51
N THR A 61 -9.69 -15.75 13.75
CA THR A 61 -10.13 -14.67 14.63
C THR A 61 -9.64 -13.31 14.14
N PRO A 62 -10.33 -12.20 14.45
CA PRO A 62 -9.89 -10.85 14.14
C PRO A 62 -8.44 -10.57 14.56
N LYS A 63 -8.02 -11.15 15.68
CA LYS A 63 -6.67 -11.01 16.23
C LYS A 63 -5.63 -11.73 15.37
N GLU A 64 -5.87 -12.98 15.01
CA GLU A 64 -4.95 -13.79 14.18
C GLU A 64 -4.80 -13.21 12.77
N MET A 65 -5.90 -12.69 12.19
CA MET A 65 -5.84 -12.01 10.89
C MET A 65 -5.04 -10.71 10.97
N ASN A 66 -5.21 -9.93 12.05
CA ASN A 66 -4.44 -8.71 12.27
C ASN A 66 -2.94 -8.99 12.48
N GLU A 67 -2.61 -10.03 13.24
CA GLU A 67 -1.22 -10.46 13.46
C GLU A 67 -0.55 -10.87 12.15
N ARG A 68 -1.22 -11.66 11.31
CA ARG A 68 -0.72 -12.01 9.97
C ARG A 68 -0.58 -10.80 9.04
N ALA A 69 -1.51 -9.86 9.07
CA ALA A 69 -1.40 -8.62 8.30
C ALA A 69 -0.18 -7.78 8.74
N ILE A 70 0.05 -7.63 10.05
CA ILE A 70 1.21 -6.93 10.60
C ILE A 70 2.51 -7.62 10.19
N GLU A 71 2.56 -8.95 10.31
CA GLU A 71 3.71 -9.75 9.93
C GLU A 71 4.02 -9.59 8.43
N TYR A 72 3.02 -9.74 7.58
CA TYR A 72 3.12 -9.58 6.14
C TYR A 72 3.69 -8.19 5.77
N TYR A 73 3.04 -7.11 6.24
CA TYR A 73 3.51 -5.76 5.93
C TYR A 73 4.91 -5.51 6.50
N SER A 74 5.24 -6.06 7.67
CA SER A 74 6.57 -5.92 8.26
C SER A 74 7.64 -6.61 7.42
N GLN A 75 7.39 -7.85 6.97
CA GLN A 75 8.30 -8.57 6.07
C GLN A 75 8.41 -7.87 4.72
N PHE A 76 7.28 -7.45 4.15
CA PHE A 76 7.23 -6.67 2.93
C PHE A 76 8.16 -5.45 3.02
N PHE A 77 8.09 -4.65 4.08
CA PHE A 77 8.97 -3.48 4.25
C PHE A 77 10.44 -3.79 4.54
N LEU A 78 10.73 -4.96 5.13
CA LEU A 78 12.09 -5.37 5.40
C LEU A 78 12.80 -5.86 4.15
N GLU A 79 12.07 -6.52 3.26
CA GLU A 79 12.59 -7.24 2.09
C GLU A 79 12.39 -6.46 0.77
N HIS A 80 11.67 -5.34 0.78
CA HIS A 80 11.32 -4.64 -0.45
C HIS A 80 12.45 -3.86 -1.11
N GLU A 81 13.03 -4.45 -2.15
CA GLU A 81 13.94 -3.76 -3.07
C GLU A 81 13.21 -2.91 -4.13
N CYS A 82 11.88 -2.98 -4.22
CA CYS A 82 11.11 -2.35 -5.30
C CYS A 82 10.65 -0.91 -5.02
N PHE A 83 10.73 -0.42 -3.78
CA PHE A 83 10.33 0.96 -3.42
C PHE A 83 11.01 2.06 -4.27
N PRO A 84 12.29 1.96 -4.66
CA PRO A 84 12.91 2.94 -5.56
C PRO A 84 12.19 3.09 -6.90
N LEU A 85 11.51 2.05 -7.39
CA LEU A 85 10.70 2.13 -8.62
C LEU A 85 9.49 3.04 -8.44
N TRP A 86 8.85 3.01 -7.27
CA TRP A 86 7.74 3.90 -6.93
C TRP A 86 8.21 5.37 -6.88
N LEU A 87 9.40 5.63 -6.34
CA LEU A 87 9.98 6.98 -6.34
C LEU A 87 10.31 7.47 -7.75
N GLU A 88 10.91 6.62 -8.59
CA GLU A 88 11.16 6.93 -9.99
C GLU A 88 9.88 7.26 -10.75
N ALA A 89 8.81 6.48 -10.53
CA ALA A 89 7.51 6.74 -11.13
C ALA A 89 6.93 8.09 -10.67
N THR A 90 7.00 8.39 -9.37
CA THR A 90 6.53 9.68 -8.83
C THR A 90 7.32 10.85 -9.45
N LEU A 91 8.66 10.74 -9.53
CA LEU A 91 9.50 11.76 -10.16
C LEU A 91 9.22 11.93 -11.65
N LEU A 92 8.94 10.84 -12.36
CA LEU A 92 8.54 10.90 -13.76
C LEU A 92 7.16 11.56 -13.92
N ALA A 93 6.20 11.23 -13.08
CA ALA A 93 4.87 11.83 -13.08
C ALA A 93 4.89 13.35 -12.82
N CYS A 94 5.84 13.84 -12.03
CA CYS A 94 6.05 15.28 -11.87
C CYS A 94 6.52 16.00 -13.15
N ARG A 95 7.04 15.26 -14.14
CA ARG A 95 7.68 15.80 -15.36
C ARG A 95 6.90 15.52 -16.64
N ASP A 96 6.06 14.48 -16.64
CA ASP A 96 5.31 14.00 -17.80
C ASP A 96 3.84 13.83 -17.42
N THR A 97 2.97 14.69 -17.95
CA THR A 97 1.53 14.68 -17.69
C THR A 97 0.84 13.43 -18.25
N GLY A 98 1.27 12.92 -19.40
CA GLY A 98 0.71 11.69 -19.98
C GLY A 98 1.11 10.44 -19.18
N PHE A 99 2.29 10.44 -18.57
CA PHE A 99 2.65 9.42 -17.57
C PHE A 99 1.87 9.61 -16.26
N GLN A 100 1.68 10.85 -15.80
CA GLN A 100 0.92 11.17 -14.59
C GLN A 100 -0.49 10.60 -14.64
N GLU A 101 -1.21 10.74 -15.76
CA GLU A 101 -2.54 10.16 -15.94
C GLU A 101 -2.54 8.64 -15.79
N ARG A 102 -1.59 7.96 -16.43
CA ARG A 102 -1.48 6.50 -16.40
C ARG A 102 -1.13 5.98 -15.00
N ILE A 103 -0.18 6.60 -14.32
CA ILE A 103 0.19 6.18 -12.96
C ILE A 103 -0.92 6.51 -11.95
N ASN A 104 -1.65 7.60 -12.13
CA ASN A 104 -2.79 7.95 -11.27
C ASN A 104 -3.92 6.92 -11.41
N ALA A 105 -4.23 6.49 -12.64
CA ALA A 105 -5.21 5.43 -12.88
C ALA A 105 -4.80 4.13 -12.15
N PHE A 106 -3.53 3.73 -12.26
CA PHE A 106 -3.00 2.57 -11.57
C PHE A 106 -3.01 2.72 -10.03
N GLN A 107 -2.66 3.89 -9.50
CA GLN A 107 -2.74 4.16 -8.05
C GLN A 107 -4.18 4.12 -7.53
N HIS A 108 -5.14 4.61 -8.31
CA HIS A 108 -6.56 4.56 -7.96
C HIS A 108 -7.07 3.11 -7.89
N GLU A 109 -6.68 2.28 -8.86
CA GLU A 109 -6.96 0.84 -8.84
C GLU A 109 -6.38 0.16 -7.58
N LYS A 110 -5.09 0.42 -7.28
CA LYS A 110 -4.40 -0.08 -6.08
C LYS A 110 -5.15 0.31 -4.80
N LEU A 111 -5.49 1.58 -4.65
CA LEU A 111 -6.20 2.08 -3.46
C LEU A 111 -7.60 1.47 -3.33
N GLY A 112 -8.31 1.30 -4.45
CA GLY A 112 -9.63 0.64 -4.47
C GLY A 112 -9.58 -0.79 -3.96
N GLN A 113 -8.51 -1.53 -4.27
CA GLN A 113 -8.31 -2.89 -3.77
C GLN A 113 -8.01 -2.92 -2.27
N VAL A 114 -7.15 -2.03 -1.77
CA VAL A 114 -6.88 -1.90 -0.32
C VAL A 114 -8.16 -1.51 0.43
N SER A 115 -8.94 -0.57 -0.11
CA SER A 115 -10.25 -0.18 0.44
C SER A 115 -11.22 -1.37 0.50
N ALA A 116 -11.26 -2.20 -0.55
CA ALA A 116 -12.07 -3.42 -0.55
C ALA A 116 -11.66 -4.39 0.56
N TYR A 117 -10.36 -4.61 0.78
CA TYR A 117 -9.88 -5.44 1.88
C TYR A 117 -10.29 -4.90 3.25
N ILE A 118 -10.15 -3.59 3.47
CA ILE A 118 -10.56 -2.94 4.72
C ILE A 118 -12.05 -3.14 4.96
N ARG A 119 -12.90 -3.03 3.92
CA ARG A 119 -14.35 -3.29 4.04
C ARG A 119 -14.64 -4.73 4.46
N ILE A 120 -14.11 -5.71 3.71
CA ILE A 120 -14.34 -7.13 3.98
C ILE A 120 -13.87 -7.49 5.39
N PHE A 121 -12.70 -6.97 5.79
CA PHE A 121 -12.19 -7.17 7.14
C PHE A 121 -13.13 -6.58 8.19
N SER A 122 -13.58 -5.33 8.00
CA SER A 122 -14.51 -4.65 8.92
C SER A 122 -15.82 -5.42 9.14
N GLU A 123 -16.36 -6.03 8.09
CA GLU A 123 -17.55 -6.87 8.15
C GLU A 123 -17.30 -8.14 8.97
N ARG A 124 -16.18 -8.83 8.72
CA ARG A 124 -15.82 -10.07 9.43
C ARG A 124 -15.58 -9.88 10.92
N VAL A 125 -15.06 -8.72 11.33
CA VAL A 125 -14.85 -8.41 12.75
C VAL A 125 -16.11 -7.85 13.43
N GLY A 126 -17.24 -7.83 12.73
CA GLY A 126 -18.53 -7.37 13.26
C GLY A 126 -18.61 -5.86 13.47
N ARG A 127 -17.77 -5.07 12.77
CA ARG A 127 -17.71 -3.61 12.86
C ARG A 127 -17.73 -3.00 11.46
N PRO A 128 -18.82 -3.15 10.71
CA PRO A 128 -18.91 -2.61 9.36
C PRO A 128 -18.70 -1.09 9.39
N LEU A 129 -17.92 -0.59 8.44
CA LEU A 129 -17.71 0.84 8.30
C LEU A 129 -19.03 1.54 7.92
N PRO A 130 -19.41 2.64 8.59
CA PRO A 130 -20.69 3.32 8.35
C PRO A 130 -20.85 3.87 6.93
N LEU A 131 -19.73 4.26 6.30
CA LEU A 131 -19.71 4.89 4.98
C LEU A 131 -18.61 4.28 4.11
N PRO A 132 -18.85 4.03 2.81
CA PRO A 132 -17.84 3.52 1.89
C PRO A 132 -16.58 4.38 1.82
N SER A 133 -16.73 5.71 1.89
CA SER A 133 -15.62 6.67 1.84
C SER A 133 -14.65 6.57 3.02
N GLN A 134 -15.07 5.98 4.14
CA GLN A 134 -14.17 5.72 5.27
C GLN A 134 -13.13 4.67 4.90
N ALA A 135 -13.53 3.61 4.17
CA ALA A 135 -12.58 2.59 3.73
C ALA A 135 -11.53 3.18 2.78
N ASP A 136 -11.94 4.09 1.90
CA ASP A 136 -11.04 4.78 0.97
C ASP A 136 -10.04 5.68 1.74
N ALA A 137 -10.52 6.44 2.73
CA ALA A 137 -9.65 7.26 3.57
C ALA A 137 -8.65 6.43 4.38
N LEU A 138 -9.10 5.30 4.93
CA LEU A 138 -8.25 4.36 5.66
C LEU A 138 -7.22 3.68 4.74
N ALA A 139 -7.59 3.36 3.50
CA ALA A 139 -6.67 2.84 2.50
C ALA A 139 -5.58 3.85 2.16
N VAL A 140 -5.95 5.12 1.94
CA VAL A 140 -4.99 6.20 1.72
C VAL A 140 -4.05 6.37 2.91
N ALA A 141 -4.60 6.35 4.13
CA ALA A 141 -3.81 6.49 5.35
C ALA A 141 -2.83 5.33 5.54
N LEU A 142 -3.27 4.09 5.31
CA LEU A 142 -2.42 2.91 5.39
C LEU A 142 -1.30 2.97 4.35
N VAL A 143 -1.61 3.21 3.08
CA VAL A 143 -0.61 3.29 2.00
C VAL A 143 0.39 4.42 2.28
N SER A 144 -0.09 5.59 2.71
CA SER A 144 0.77 6.74 3.02
C SER A 144 1.71 6.45 4.20
N LEU A 145 1.24 5.74 5.22
CA LEU A 145 2.06 5.29 6.35
C LEU A 145 3.16 4.34 5.88
N CYS A 146 2.78 3.36 5.07
CA CYS A 146 3.67 2.35 4.50
C CYS A 146 4.76 2.98 3.62
N ASP A 147 4.39 3.91 2.74
CA ASP A 147 5.31 4.63 1.87
C ASP A 147 6.26 5.52 2.68
N GLY A 148 5.76 6.21 3.71
CA GLY A 148 6.58 7.03 4.61
C GLY A 148 7.62 6.20 5.39
N VAL A 149 7.22 5.03 5.90
CA VAL A 149 8.12 4.09 6.58
C VAL A 149 9.21 3.60 5.63
N GLN A 150 8.86 3.22 4.40
CA GLN A 150 9.83 2.79 3.38
C GLN A 150 10.79 3.91 2.99
N PHE A 151 10.28 5.14 2.82
CA PHE A 151 11.10 6.29 2.49
C PHE A 151 12.15 6.58 3.58
N LEU A 152 11.72 6.62 4.84
CA LEU A 152 12.63 6.83 5.97
C LEU A 152 13.66 5.71 6.10
N ARG A 153 13.25 4.45 5.90
CA ARG A 153 14.14 3.29 5.93
C ARG A 153 15.16 3.32 4.79
N MET A 154 14.75 3.70 3.58
CA MET A 154 15.65 3.80 2.42
C MET A 154 16.79 4.80 2.68
N CYS A 155 16.48 5.92 3.32
CA CYS A 155 17.48 6.94 3.69
C CYS A 155 18.33 6.52 4.90
N ASN A 156 17.74 5.85 5.90
CA ASN A 156 18.43 5.39 7.09
C ASN A 156 17.86 4.04 7.58
N PRO A 157 18.46 2.91 7.14
CA PRO A 157 17.97 1.58 7.50
C PRO A 157 18.07 1.26 9.00
N GLN A 158 18.96 1.94 9.74
CA GLN A 158 19.14 1.73 11.19
C GLN A 158 18.06 2.42 12.01
N MET A 159 17.51 3.53 11.52
CA MET A 159 16.46 4.29 12.19
C MET A 159 15.13 3.52 12.20
N VAL A 160 14.83 2.82 11.10
CA VAL A 160 13.59 2.08 10.93
C VAL A 160 13.87 0.58 11.02
N SER A 161 13.99 0.09 12.26
CA SER A 161 14.13 -1.34 12.55
C SER A 161 12.82 -2.09 12.32
N GLY A 162 12.87 -3.42 12.15
CA GLY A 162 11.67 -4.26 12.03
C GLY A 162 10.68 -4.08 13.19
N LYS A 163 11.19 -3.85 14.40
CA LYS A 163 10.36 -3.56 15.59
C LYS A 163 9.58 -2.25 15.46
N VAL A 164 10.21 -1.20 14.90
CA VAL A 164 9.55 0.08 14.66
C VAL A 164 8.43 -0.10 13.63
N ILE A 165 8.70 -0.83 12.54
CA ILE A 165 7.72 -1.13 11.49
C ILE A 165 6.50 -1.85 12.07
N GLN A 166 6.73 -2.94 12.81
CA GLN A 166 5.67 -3.69 13.49
C GLN A 166 4.86 -2.79 14.44
N THR A 167 5.53 -1.96 15.22
CA THR A 167 4.87 -1.06 16.19
C THR A 167 3.97 -0.04 15.49
N VAL A 168 4.45 0.56 14.39
CA VAL A 168 3.71 1.54 13.60
C VAL A 168 2.48 0.90 12.95
N LEU A 169 2.64 -0.27 12.34
CA LEU A 169 1.55 -1.01 11.70
C LEU A 169 0.52 -1.51 12.72
N ALA A 170 0.98 -2.09 13.82
CA ALA A 170 0.12 -2.55 14.90
C ALA A 170 -0.69 -1.39 15.49
N GLY A 171 -0.06 -0.23 15.71
CA GLY A 171 -0.74 0.97 16.19
C GLY A 171 -1.81 1.46 15.22
N PHE A 172 -1.49 1.54 13.93
CA PHE A 172 -2.45 1.94 12.91
C PHE A 172 -3.64 0.96 12.83
N LEU A 173 -3.39 -0.33 12.66
CA LEU A 173 -4.44 -1.33 12.54
C LEU A 173 -5.27 -1.43 13.82
N SER A 174 -4.65 -1.32 15.00
CA SER A 174 -5.40 -1.27 16.27
C SER A 174 -6.31 -0.03 16.35
N CYS A 175 -5.85 1.14 15.93
CA CYS A 175 -6.70 2.34 15.92
C CYS A 175 -7.86 2.24 14.92
N VAL A 176 -7.64 1.62 13.76
CA VAL A 176 -8.64 1.48 12.71
C VAL A 176 -9.69 0.41 13.06
N LEU A 177 -9.26 -0.70 13.65
CA LEU A 177 -10.13 -1.82 14.00
C LEU A 177 -10.77 -1.66 15.38
N TRP A 178 -10.08 -0.96 16.29
CA TRP A 178 -10.43 -0.91 17.71
C TRP A 178 -10.85 0.46 18.22
N ARG A 179 -11.00 1.50 17.38
CA ARG A 179 -11.63 2.75 17.82
C ARG A 179 -12.98 2.40 18.45
N GLN A 180 -13.04 2.52 19.77
CA GLN A 180 -14.31 2.60 20.49
C GLN A 180 -15.08 3.74 19.80
N PRO A 181 -16.38 3.60 19.53
CA PRO A 181 -17.18 4.81 19.46
C PRO A 181 -16.86 5.52 20.77
N GLU A 182 -16.30 6.73 20.69
CA GLU A 182 -16.26 7.62 21.84
C GLU A 182 -17.61 7.48 22.53
N GLU A 183 -17.57 7.23 23.84
CA GLU A 183 -18.74 7.14 24.69
C GLU A 183 -19.79 8.07 24.12
N LYS A 184 -20.92 7.50 23.67
CA LYS A 184 -22.13 8.28 23.64
C LYS A 184 -22.13 8.93 25.02
N LEU A 185 -21.93 10.24 25.09
CA LEU A 185 -22.57 11.01 26.13
C LEU A 185 -24.04 10.60 25.96
N CYS A 186 -24.45 9.60 26.71
CA CYS A 186 -25.84 9.37 27.01
C CYS A 186 -26.24 10.66 27.70
N ASP A 187 -26.79 11.51 26.85
CA ASP A 187 -27.74 12.50 27.25
C ASP A 187 -28.77 11.85 28.18
N GLU A 188 -29.45 12.72 28.92
CA GLU A 188 -30.82 12.50 29.39
C GLU A 188 -31.03 11.67 30.70
N HIS A 189 -31.30 12.36 31.83
CA HIS A 189 -32.69 12.70 32.21
C HIS A 189 -32.83 13.32 33.62
N ARG A 190 -33.44 14.52 33.64
CA ARG A 190 -34.48 15.06 34.55
C ARG A 190 -34.31 15.01 36.09
N GLY A 191 -34.43 16.22 36.66
CA GLY A 191 -35.61 16.56 37.46
C GLY A 191 -35.37 16.93 38.91
N GLY A 192 -35.63 18.20 39.27
CA GLY A 192 -35.95 18.60 40.65
C GLY A 192 -35.41 19.97 41.10
N VAL A 193 -36.23 21.01 40.94
CA VAL A 193 -36.32 22.14 41.91
C VAL A 193 -37.01 21.58 43.19
N PRO A 194 -36.81 22.00 44.47
CA PRO A 194 -36.51 23.33 45.08
C PRO A 194 -35.34 23.29 46.13
N VAL A 195 -34.84 24.37 46.72
CA VAL A 195 -35.44 25.37 47.66
C VAL A 195 -34.68 26.69 47.57
#